data_AF-X0TJE3-F1
#
_entry.id   AF-X0TJE3-F1
#
_cell.length_a   1.000
_cell.length_b   1.000
_cell.length_c   1.000
_cell.angle_alpha   90.00
_cell.angle_beta   90.00
_cell.angle_gamma   90.00
#
_symmetry.space_group_name_H-M   'P 1'
#
loop_
_entity.id
_entity.type
_entity.pdbx_description
1 polymer ?
#
loop_
_entity_poly.entity_id
_entity_poly.type
_entity_poly.pdbx_seq_one_letter_code
_entity_poly.pdbx_strand_id
1 'polypeptide(L)'
;MSLTNQLFINNLEIDIDKNVVFPISYSISDVRQPNKRKSNSSKTIILPGTKRNNTFFRSAYNLTISDVRQDSLGFDFDSTLRYPARVLRNGKEVFNGTVNLQKVVQTKGTNSFHILLYSETTNMFQQLGDVTVAELGWSAYDHVLSYANITASWSALVGSSYWYPLIDFGYTDNPLQYLTNELKPYIYQVEIITKCFERLGLTVVSSHLANPMIRKLVWGSGGGIQVLLDAASVTSRRSY
;
A
#
# COMPACT_ATOMS: atom_id res chain seq x y z
N MET A 1 -14.36 -18.60 14.68
CA MET A 1 -13.13 -18.03 15.28
C MET A 1 -13.40 -16.56 15.59
N SER A 2 -13.38 -16.16 16.87
CA SER A 2 -13.60 -14.77 17.26
C SER A 2 -12.36 -13.95 16.87
N LEU A 3 -12.53 -12.93 16.03
CA LEU A 3 -11.47 -12.00 15.66
C LEU A 3 -11.03 -11.23 16.91
N THR A 4 -9.78 -11.41 17.34
CA THR A 4 -9.25 -10.68 18.50
C THR A 4 -8.49 -9.47 17.98
N ASN A 5 -9.06 -8.28 18.21
CA ASN A 5 -8.37 -7.02 17.95
C ASN A 5 -7.65 -6.59 19.25
N GLN A 6 -6.46 -6.02 19.11
CA GLN A 6 -5.68 -5.46 20.22
C GLN A 6 -5.18 -4.09 19.81
N LEU A 7 -5.32 -3.10 20.69
CA LEU A 7 -4.83 -1.74 20.50
C LEU A 7 -3.67 -1.49 21.46
N PHE A 8 -2.58 -0.95 20.94
CA PHE A 8 -1.44 -0.50 21.71
C PHE A 8 -1.25 1.00 21.49
N ILE A 9 -1.10 1.76 22.57
CA ILE A 9 -0.73 3.17 22.53
C ILE A 9 0.53 3.35 23.39
N ASN A 10 1.59 3.95 22.83
CA ASN A 10 2.88 4.11 23.49
C ASN A 10 3.41 2.79 24.11
N ASN A 11 3.30 1.69 23.34
CA ASN A 11 3.63 0.31 23.75
C ASN A 11 2.83 -0.26 24.93
N LEU A 12 1.79 0.43 25.42
CA LEU A 12 0.87 -0.08 26.43
C LEU A 12 -0.39 -0.61 25.76
N GLU A 13 -0.83 -1.80 26.15
CA GLU A 13 -2.10 -2.36 25.68
C GLU A 13 -3.27 -1.56 26.26
N ILE A 14 -4.22 -1.21 25.40
CA ILE A 14 -5.40 -0.41 25.74
C ILE A 14 -6.63 -1.28 25.56
N ASP A 15 -7.52 -1.24 26.55
CA ASP A 15 -8.72 -2.05 26.55
C ASP A 15 -9.70 -1.50 25.51
N ILE A 16 -10.18 -2.36 24.62
CA ILE A 16 -11.15 -2.04 23.58
C ILE A 16 -12.44 -2.84 23.80
N ASP A 17 -13.58 -2.29 23.38
CA ASP A 17 -14.81 -3.07 23.36
C ASP A 17 -14.74 -4.17 22.29
N LYS A 18 -15.36 -5.32 22.57
CA LYS A 18 -15.30 -6.53 21.72
C LYS A 18 -15.82 -6.31 20.29
N ASN A 19 -16.60 -5.26 20.05
CA ASN A 19 -17.21 -4.92 18.77
C ASN A 19 -16.60 -3.67 18.12
N VAL A 20 -15.47 -3.16 18.59
CA VAL A 20 -14.81 -2.01 17.95
C VAL A 20 -14.33 -2.44 16.56
N VAL A 21 -15.02 -1.94 15.54
CA VAL A 21 -14.54 -1.95 14.17
C VAL A 21 -13.60 -0.76 14.03
N PHE A 22 -12.41 -1.00 13.51
CA PHE A 22 -11.47 0.05 13.12
C PHE A 22 -11.72 0.39 11.64
N PRO A 23 -12.55 1.40 11.32
CA PRO A 23 -12.75 1.82 9.94
C PRO A 23 -11.49 2.54 9.46
N ILE A 24 -10.57 1.78 8.88
CA ILE A 24 -9.43 2.36 8.18
C ILE A 24 -9.93 2.76 6.79
N SER A 25 -10.14 4.06 6.59
CA SER A 25 -10.46 4.62 5.28
C SER A 25 -9.15 5.00 4.59
N TYR A 26 -8.77 4.26 3.56
CA TYR A 26 -7.67 4.65 2.68
C TYR A 26 -8.21 5.63 1.64
N SER A 27 -7.95 6.94 1.81
CA SER A 27 -8.19 7.87 0.71
C SER A 27 -7.00 7.82 -0.25
N ILE A 28 -7.16 7.10 -1.35
CA ILE A 28 -6.25 7.21 -2.50
C ILE A 28 -6.53 8.58 -3.14
N SER A 29 -5.75 9.58 -2.74
CA SER A 29 -5.79 10.91 -3.37
C SER A 29 -4.81 10.91 -4.55
N ASP A 30 -5.23 11.55 -5.65
CA ASP A 30 -4.55 11.59 -6.95
C ASP A 30 -3.04 11.88 -6.83
N VAL A 31 -2.23 10.96 -7.38
CA VAL A 31 -0.74 10.98 -7.40
C VAL A 31 -0.20 12.26 -8.07
N ARG A 32 -1.02 12.94 -8.87
CA ARG A 32 -0.64 14.14 -9.63
C ARG A 32 -0.54 15.43 -8.79
N GLN A 33 -1.06 15.48 -7.57
CA GLN A 33 -1.03 16.70 -6.73
C GLN A 33 -0.56 16.38 -5.29
N PRO A 34 0.76 16.33 -5.03
CA PRO A 34 1.31 16.03 -3.70
C PRO A 34 0.90 17.04 -2.62
N ASN A 35 0.59 18.28 -3.02
CA ASN A 35 0.31 19.39 -2.09
C ASN A 35 -1.13 19.36 -1.51
N LYS A 36 -2.02 18.49 -2.02
CA LYS A 36 -3.41 18.35 -1.54
C LYS A 36 -3.67 17.04 -0.78
N ARG A 37 -2.62 16.41 -0.26
CA ARG A 37 -2.74 15.17 0.53
C ARG A 37 -3.49 15.46 1.83
N LYS A 38 -4.78 15.09 1.89
CA LYS A 38 -5.51 14.98 3.16
C LYS A 38 -4.96 13.75 3.91
N SER A 39 -4.54 13.96 5.16
CA SER A 39 -4.03 12.89 6.02
C SER A 39 -5.05 11.75 6.15
N ASN A 40 -4.58 10.51 6.02
CA ASN A 40 -5.40 9.31 6.23
C ASN A 40 -5.81 9.23 7.72
N SER A 41 -7.00 9.73 8.01
CA SER A 41 -7.60 9.70 9.36
C SER A 41 -8.65 8.60 9.43
N SER A 42 -8.62 7.82 10.52
CA SER A 42 -9.71 6.91 10.84
C SER A 42 -10.95 7.70 11.23
N LYS A 43 -12.13 7.08 11.26
CA LYS A 43 -13.25 7.65 12.03
C LYS A 43 -12.90 7.61 13.52
N THR A 44 -13.52 8.49 14.31
CA THR A 44 -13.37 8.52 15.77
C THR A 44 -13.77 7.18 16.39
N ILE A 45 -12.87 6.60 17.18
CA ILE A 45 -13.10 5.35 17.92
C ILE A 45 -13.37 5.70 19.38
N ILE A 46 -14.33 5.02 19.99
CA ILE A 46 -14.69 5.20 21.40
C ILE A 46 -14.06 4.06 22.18
N LEU A 47 -13.30 4.40 23.21
CA LEU A 47 -12.68 3.47 24.13
C LEU A 47 -13.38 3.52 25.50
N PRO A 48 -13.59 2.37 26.15
CA PRO A 48 -14.20 2.31 27.47
C PRO A 48 -13.26 2.89 28.54
N GLY A 49 -13.80 3.52 29.57
CA GLY A 49 -13.06 4.01 30.73
C GLY A 49 -12.75 2.93 31.74
N THR A 50 -12.04 1.87 31.32
CA THR A 50 -11.49 0.88 32.24
C THR A 50 -10.44 1.52 33.16
N LYS A 51 -10.06 0.83 34.24
CA LYS A 51 -8.99 1.31 35.14
C LYS A 51 -7.69 1.58 34.37
N ARG A 52 -7.32 0.65 33.48
CA ARG A 52 -6.11 0.75 32.64
C ARG A 52 -6.16 1.97 31.71
N ASN A 53 -7.26 2.15 30.99
CA ASN A 53 -7.44 3.28 30.07
C ASN A 53 -7.44 4.63 30.82
N ASN A 54 -8.15 4.70 31.95
CA ASN A 54 -8.17 5.92 32.78
C ASN A 54 -6.78 6.31 33.25
N THR A 55 -5.97 5.36 33.74
CA THR A 55 -4.60 5.64 34.19
C THR A 55 -3.74 6.15 33.04
N PHE A 56 -3.81 5.51 31.87
CA PHE A 56 -3.05 5.93 30.69
C PHE A 56 -3.45 7.35 30.24
N PHE A 57 -4.72 7.60 29.94
CA PHE A 57 -5.16 8.89 29.39
C PHE A 57 -5.01 10.04 30.38
N ARG A 58 -5.18 9.80 31.69
CA ARG A 58 -4.92 10.81 32.72
C ARG A 58 -3.44 11.22 32.75
N SER A 59 -2.54 10.25 32.65
CA SER A 59 -1.10 10.50 32.67
C SER A 59 -0.59 11.08 31.35
N ALA A 60 -1.10 10.62 30.21
CA ALA A 60 -0.65 11.06 28.90
C ALA A 60 -1.11 12.50 28.60
N TYR A 61 -2.36 12.82 28.92
CA TYR A 61 -2.96 14.11 28.58
C TYR A 61 -3.10 15.06 29.78
N ASN A 62 -2.46 14.77 30.92
CA ASN A 62 -2.54 15.55 32.16
C ASN A 62 -3.97 15.96 32.55
N LEU A 63 -4.90 15.01 32.47
CA LEU A 63 -6.32 15.27 32.73
C LEU A 63 -6.51 15.59 34.22
N THR A 64 -6.72 16.88 34.53
CA THR A 64 -6.90 17.36 35.91
C THR A 64 -8.37 17.23 36.33
N ILE A 65 -8.64 16.97 37.62
CA ILE A 65 -9.98 16.66 38.18
C ILE A 65 -10.91 17.90 38.27
N SER A 66 -10.54 19.04 37.67
CA SER A 66 -11.34 20.28 37.74
C SER A 66 -12.66 20.26 36.94
N ASP A 67 -12.85 19.34 36.00
CA ASP A 67 -13.93 19.44 34.99
C ASP A 67 -15.05 18.40 35.11
N VAL A 68 -15.33 17.88 36.31
CA VAL A 68 -16.50 17.00 36.53
C VAL A 68 -17.67 17.81 37.08
N ARG A 69 -18.13 18.81 36.31
CA ARG A 69 -19.45 19.41 36.53
C ARG A 69 -20.18 19.63 35.22
N GLN A 70 -21.06 18.68 34.93
CA GLN A 70 -22.38 18.90 34.35
C GLN A 70 -22.43 19.57 32.98
N ASP A 71 -22.77 18.75 31.98
CA ASP A 71 -23.15 19.14 30.62
C ASP A 71 -22.15 20.02 29.85
N SER A 72 -21.31 19.34 29.04
CA SER A 72 -20.49 19.94 27.98
C SER A 72 -19.32 20.82 28.43
N LEU A 73 -18.34 20.28 29.17
CA LEU A 73 -17.14 21.04 29.53
C LEU A 73 -15.86 20.27 29.19
N GLY A 74 -15.05 20.93 28.36
CA GLY A 74 -13.78 20.42 27.85
C GLY A 74 -12.81 20.21 28.99
N PHE A 75 -12.26 19.01 29.04
CA PHE A 75 -11.03 18.78 29.75
C PHE A 75 -9.96 19.68 29.12
N ASP A 76 -9.23 20.45 29.92
CA ASP A 76 -8.02 21.14 29.46
C ASP A 76 -6.94 20.08 29.18
N PHE A 77 -6.95 19.55 27.96
CA PHE A 77 -5.87 18.74 27.44
C PHE A 77 -5.43 19.27 26.09
N ASP A 78 -4.14 19.12 25.83
CA ASP A 78 -3.58 19.43 24.54
C ASP A 78 -3.98 18.35 23.53
N SER A 79 -5.04 18.63 22.76
CA SER A 79 -5.50 17.81 21.64
C SER A 79 -4.56 17.84 20.43
N THR A 80 -3.40 18.49 20.52
CA THR A 80 -2.33 18.37 19.51
C THR A 80 -1.35 17.24 19.84
N LEU A 81 -1.34 16.76 21.09
CA LEU A 81 -0.47 15.67 21.52
C LEU A 81 -0.83 14.36 20.84
N ARG A 82 0.17 13.79 20.17
CA ARG A 82 0.07 12.52 19.46
C ARG A 82 0.96 11.48 20.12
N TYR A 83 0.41 10.29 20.29
CA TYR A 83 1.15 9.13 20.76
C TYR A 83 1.24 8.07 19.66
N PRO A 84 2.34 7.30 19.57
CA PRO A 84 2.42 6.19 18.64
C PRO A 84 1.37 5.13 18.99
N ALA A 85 0.68 4.59 17.99
CA ALA A 85 -0.39 3.63 18.15
C ALA A 85 -0.30 2.50 17.13
N ARG A 86 -0.58 1.27 17.58
CA ARG A 86 -0.55 0.05 16.77
C ARG A 86 -1.82 -0.74 17.00
N VAL A 87 -2.42 -1.28 15.94
CA VAL A 87 -3.54 -2.23 16.08
C VAL A 87 -3.09 -3.56 15.54
N LEU A 88 -3.25 -4.62 16.34
CA LEU A 88 -3.04 -5.99 15.94
C LEU A 88 -4.39 -6.69 15.78
N ARG A 89 -4.53 -7.52 14.75
CA ARG A 89 -5.66 -8.43 14.57
C ARG A 89 -5.11 -9.84 14.46
N ASN A 90 -5.51 -10.71 15.38
CA ASN A 90 -4.99 -12.08 15.49
C ASN A 90 -3.45 -12.13 15.51
N GLY A 91 -2.81 -11.22 16.25
CA GLY A 91 -1.35 -11.14 16.37
C GLY A 91 -0.61 -10.53 15.18
N LYS A 92 -1.29 -10.15 14.09
CA LYS A 92 -0.69 -9.43 12.96
C LYS A 92 -0.97 -7.93 13.07
N GLU A 93 0.05 -7.09 12.88
CA GLU A 93 -0.10 -5.64 12.85
C GLU A 93 -0.92 -5.23 11.61
N VAL A 94 -2.08 -4.61 11.83
CA VAL A 94 -3.01 -4.13 10.78
C VAL A 94 -3.06 -2.61 10.70
N PHE A 95 -2.51 -1.90 11.69
CA PHE A 95 -2.40 -0.46 11.73
C PHE A 95 -1.15 -0.05 12.48
N ASN A 96 -0.45 0.94 11.96
CA ASN A 96 0.65 1.64 12.61
C ASN A 96 0.53 3.14 12.31
N GLY A 97 0.71 3.97 13.33
CA GLY A 97 0.75 5.40 13.16
C GLY A 97 0.61 6.13 14.50
N THR A 98 -0.17 7.19 14.52
CA THR A 98 -0.36 8.00 15.73
C THR A 98 -1.82 8.07 16.14
N VAL A 99 -2.05 8.28 17.44
CA VAL A 99 -3.36 8.50 18.02
C VAL A 99 -3.41 9.86 18.68
N ASN A 100 -4.59 10.47 18.63
CA ASN A 100 -4.90 11.70 19.29
C ASN A 100 -6.21 11.56 20.07
N LEU A 101 -6.24 12.04 21.31
CA LEU A 101 -7.47 12.18 22.09
C LEU A 101 -8.27 13.38 21.57
N GLN A 102 -9.54 13.17 21.23
CA GLN A 102 -10.41 14.24 20.71
C GLN A 102 -11.38 14.74 21.76
N LYS A 103 -11.93 13.81 22.56
CA LYS A 103 -12.94 14.13 23.56
C LYS A 103 -12.91 13.09 24.66
N VAL A 104 -13.20 13.51 25.87
CA VAL A 104 -13.54 12.62 26.98
C VAL A 104 -14.97 12.92 27.38
N VAL A 105 -15.79 11.88 27.50
CA VAL A 105 -17.19 11.97 27.89
C VAL A 105 -17.38 11.16 29.15
N GLN A 106 -18.03 11.72 30.17
CA GLN A 106 -18.40 10.98 31.36
C GLN A 106 -19.90 10.69 31.34
N THR A 107 -20.28 9.43 31.51
CA THR A 107 -21.68 9.01 31.60
C THR A 107 -21.85 8.12 32.81
N LYS A 108 -22.74 8.51 33.75
CA LYS A 108 -23.05 7.74 34.97
C LYS A 108 -21.80 7.30 35.76
N GLY A 109 -20.79 8.17 35.87
CA GLY A 109 -19.54 7.91 36.60
C GLY A 109 -18.48 7.12 35.82
N THR A 110 -18.78 6.65 34.61
CA THR A 110 -17.81 5.97 33.73
C THR A 110 -17.32 6.93 32.65
N ASN A 111 -16.00 6.98 32.44
CA ASN A 111 -15.40 7.78 31.36
C ASN A 111 -15.44 7.02 30.03
N SER A 112 -15.49 7.75 28.92
CA SER A 112 -15.39 7.25 27.56
C SER A 112 -14.40 8.14 26.81
N PHE A 113 -13.40 7.54 26.18
CA PHE A 113 -12.33 8.25 25.48
C PHE A 113 -12.56 8.17 23.97
N HIS A 114 -12.77 9.31 23.34
CA HIS A 114 -12.91 9.43 21.89
C HIS A 114 -11.54 9.71 21.31
N ILE A 115 -10.99 8.75 20.59
CA ILE A 115 -9.69 8.85 19.96
C ILE A 115 -9.80 8.91 18.43
N LEU A 116 -8.81 9.53 17.81
CA LEU A 116 -8.64 9.59 16.37
C LEU A 116 -7.30 8.96 16.00
N LEU A 117 -7.32 7.93 15.15
CA LEU A 117 -6.12 7.27 14.65
C LEU A 117 -5.71 7.90 13.32
N TYR A 118 -4.44 8.23 13.20
CA TYR A 118 -3.81 8.68 11.97
C TYR A 118 -2.87 7.61 11.47
N SER A 119 -3.19 7.03 10.32
CA SER A 119 -2.37 5.99 9.70
C SER A 119 -1.09 6.59 9.15
N GLU A 120 0.06 6.03 9.50
CA GLU A 120 1.37 6.35 8.90
C GLU A 120 1.57 5.69 7.52
N THR A 121 0.49 5.43 6.78
CA THR A 121 0.52 5.10 5.34
C THR A 121 1.33 6.06 4.47
N THR A 122 1.72 7.23 5.00
CA THR A 122 2.72 8.12 4.41
C THR A 122 4.05 7.42 4.14
N ASN A 123 4.42 6.39 4.93
CA ASN A 123 5.72 5.74 4.83
C ASN A 123 5.76 4.64 3.75
N MET A 124 4.63 4.04 3.37
CA MET A 124 4.57 2.95 2.39
C MET A 124 5.02 3.41 0.99
N PHE A 125 4.48 4.55 0.54
CA PHE A 125 4.83 5.11 -0.78
C PHE A 125 6.23 5.74 -0.79
N GLN A 126 6.73 6.21 0.35
CA GLN A 126 8.10 6.69 0.46
C GLN A 126 9.09 5.52 0.39
N GLN A 127 8.84 4.45 1.15
CA GLN A 127 9.62 3.21 1.09
C GLN A 127 9.57 2.54 -0.29
N LEU A 128 8.45 2.62 -1.02
CA LEU A 128 8.37 2.16 -2.41
C LEU A 128 8.95 3.15 -3.40
N GLY A 129 8.93 4.45 -3.11
CA GLY A 129 9.43 5.50 -3.99
C GLY A 129 10.95 5.43 -4.18
N ASP A 130 11.67 4.96 -3.16
CA ASP A 130 13.12 4.76 -3.21
C ASP A 130 13.51 3.42 -3.87
N VAL A 131 12.54 2.52 -4.10
CA VAL A 131 12.77 1.20 -4.69
C VAL A 131 12.55 1.24 -6.19
N THR A 132 13.57 0.82 -6.95
CA THR A 132 13.45 0.63 -8.39
C THR A 132 12.85 -0.73 -8.72
N VAL A 133 12.21 -0.85 -9.89
CA VAL A 133 11.67 -2.13 -10.37
C VAL A 133 12.75 -3.21 -10.42
N ALA A 134 14.00 -2.86 -10.77
CA ALA A 134 15.12 -3.80 -10.84
C ALA A 134 15.45 -4.46 -9.48
N GLU A 135 15.20 -3.76 -8.37
CA GLU A 135 15.54 -4.21 -7.02
C GLU A 135 14.48 -5.11 -6.38
N LEU A 136 13.38 -5.41 -7.08
CA LEU A 136 12.24 -6.19 -6.55
C LEU A 136 12.50 -7.71 -6.46
N GLY A 137 13.64 -8.18 -6.93
CA GLY A 137 14.07 -9.58 -6.82
C GLY A 137 13.41 -10.48 -7.89
N TRP A 138 14.08 -10.58 -9.03
CA TRP A 138 13.57 -11.30 -10.22
C TRP A 138 14.22 -12.65 -10.48
N SER A 139 15.07 -13.14 -9.57
CA SER A 139 15.86 -14.35 -9.78
C SER A 139 15.02 -15.61 -10.02
N ALA A 140 13.77 -15.65 -9.54
CA ALA A 140 12.82 -16.73 -9.84
C ALA A 140 12.48 -16.84 -11.34
N TYR A 141 12.76 -15.79 -12.11
CA TYR A 141 12.54 -15.69 -13.56
C TYR A 141 13.84 -15.74 -14.36
N ASP A 142 14.98 -16.04 -13.73
CA ASP A 142 16.23 -16.26 -14.45
C ASP A 142 16.10 -17.54 -15.29
N HIS A 143 16.33 -17.41 -16.59
CA HIS A 143 16.21 -18.51 -17.53
C HIS A 143 17.16 -18.35 -18.72
N VAL A 144 17.41 -19.46 -19.42
CA VAL A 144 18.23 -19.46 -20.64
C VAL A 144 17.44 -18.83 -21.78
N LEU A 145 18.04 -17.87 -22.48
CA LEU A 145 17.46 -17.30 -23.69
C LEU A 145 17.45 -18.34 -24.81
N SER A 146 16.28 -18.90 -25.09
CA SER A 146 16.09 -19.92 -26.13
C SER A 146 14.74 -19.74 -26.82
N TYR A 147 14.65 -20.20 -28.08
CA TYR A 147 13.39 -20.19 -28.83
C TYR A 147 12.26 -20.90 -28.09
N ALA A 148 12.56 -22.02 -27.43
CA ALA A 148 11.59 -22.77 -26.63
C ALA A 148 11.03 -21.93 -25.46
N ASN A 149 11.89 -21.25 -24.69
CA ASN A 149 11.44 -20.43 -23.56
C ASN A 149 10.68 -19.17 -24.01
N ILE A 150 11.07 -18.58 -25.14
CA ILE A 150 10.36 -17.44 -25.74
C ILE A 150 8.95 -17.85 -26.16
N THR A 151 8.83 -18.92 -26.94
CA THR A 151 7.52 -19.41 -27.44
C THR A 151 6.62 -19.92 -26.31
N ALA A 152 7.20 -20.56 -25.29
CA ALA A 152 6.48 -20.94 -24.08
C ALA A 152 5.89 -19.72 -23.36
N SER A 153 6.60 -18.58 -23.31
CA SER A 153 6.09 -17.36 -22.69
C SER A 153 4.81 -16.83 -23.35
N TRP A 154 4.60 -17.09 -24.64
CA TRP A 154 3.42 -16.63 -25.38
C TRP A 154 2.15 -17.44 -25.10
N SER A 155 2.32 -18.66 -24.59
CA SER A 155 1.22 -19.57 -24.25
C SER A 155 1.01 -19.73 -22.74
N ALA A 156 1.89 -19.13 -21.93
CA ALA A 156 1.83 -19.14 -20.48
C ALA A 156 0.61 -18.38 -19.93
N LEU A 157 0.29 -18.66 -18.66
CA LEU A 157 -0.81 -17.98 -17.97
C LEU A 157 -0.54 -16.48 -17.83
N VAL A 158 -1.49 -15.67 -18.27
CA VAL A 158 -1.39 -14.20 -18.27
C VAL A 158 -1.38 -13.64 -16.84
N GLY A 159 -0.44 -12.73 -16.58
CA GLY A 159 -0.36 -11.97 -15.33
C GLY A 159 0.53 -12.59 -14.26
N SER A 160 1.40 -13.54 -14.64
CA SER A 160 2.44 -14.11 -13.78
C SER A 160 3.69 -14.38 -14.62
N SER A 161 4.88 -14.24 -14.04
CA SER A 161 6.18 -14.47 -14.72
C SER A 161 6.55 -13.42 -15.79
N TYR A 162 7.26 -13.85 -16.83
CA TYR A 162 7.79 -13.01 -17.92
C TYR A 162 7.11 -13.30 -19.26
N TRP A 163 7.19 -12.34 -20.17
CA TRP A 163 6.68 -12.44 -21.53
C TRP A 163 7.66 -11.79 -22.51
N TYR A 164 7.86 -12.41 -23.68
CA TYR A 164 8.70 -11.85 -24.74
C TYR A 164 7.83 -11.18 -25.81
N PRO A 165 7.59 -9.86 -25.75
CA PRO A 165 6.83 -9.18 -26.79
C PRO A 165 7.59 -9.17 -28.12
N LEU A 166 6.85 -9.30 -29.21
CA LEU A 166 7.35 -9.02 -30.56
C LEU A 166 7.27 -7.52 -30.81
N ILE A 167 8.33 -6.80 -30.42
CA ILE A 167 8.48 -5.36 -30.68
C ILE A 167 9.53 -5.20 -31.77
N ASP A 168 9.16 -4.54 -32.87
CA ASP A 168 10.13 -4.11 -33.88
C ASP A 168 10.93 -2.91 -33.33
N PHE A 169 12.20 -3.15 -33.02
CA PHE A 169 13.15 -2.12 -32.60
C PHE A 169 13.97 -1.54 -33.78
N GLY A 170 13.71 -2.00 -35.01
CA GLY A 170 14.41 -1.54 -36.21
C GLY A 170 15.81 -2.11 -36.37
N TYR A 171 16.09 -3.29 -35.81
CA TYR A 171 17.41 -3.94 -35.91
C TYR A 171 17.67 -4.63 -37.25
N THR A 172 16.61 -5.07 -37.93
CA THR A 172 16.67 -5.76 -39.22
C THR A 172 15.83 -5.04 -40.26
N ASP A 173 16.10 -5.23 -41.55
CA ASP A 173 15.30 -4.61 -42.63
C ASP A 173 13.95 -5.31 -42.86
N ASN A 174 13.75 -6.49 -42.29
CA ASN A 174 12.55 -7.31 -42.47
C ASN A 174 11.70 -7.37 -41.18
N PRO A 175 10.53 -6.72 -41.13
CA PRO A 175 9.69 -6.67 -39.93
C PRO A 175 9.03 -8.02 -39.55
N LEU A 176 9.12 -9.03 -40.43
CA LEU A 176 8.58 -10.38 -40.17
C LEU A 176 9.62 -11.33 -39.55
N GLN A 177 10.87 -10.89 -39.40
CA GLN A 177 11.95 -11.72 -38.86
C GLN A 177 12.46 -11.15 -37.53
N TYR A 178 12.37 -11.97 -36.49
CA TYR A 178 12.88 -11.67 -35.16
C TYR A 178 13.95 -12.68 -34.77
N LEU A 179 15.14 -12.21 -34.43
CA LEU A 179 16.17 -13.06 -33.86
C LEU A 179 15.95 -13.23 -32.36
N THR A 180 16.30 -14.40 -31.83
CA THR A 180 16.13 -14.72 -30.40
C THR A 180 16.88 -13.75 -29.48
N ASN A 181 18.02 -13.22 -29.92
CA ASN A 181 18.83 -12.24 -29.17
C ASN A 181 18.30 -10.80 -29.22
N GLU A 182 17.37 -10.50 -30.14
CA GLU A 182 16.73 -9.20 -30.29
C GLU A 182 15.52 -9.05 -29.36
N LEU A 183 14.88 -10.17 -29.01
CA LEU A 183 13.75 -10.17 -28.09
C LEU A 183 14.22 -10.00 -26.64
N LYS A 184 13.53 -9.13 -25.90
CA LYS A 184 13.82 -8.85 -24.48
C LYS A 184 12.65 -9.31 -23.60
N PRO A 185 12.91 -9.85 -22.41
CA PRO A 185 11.84 -10.24 -21.50
C PRO A 185 11.20 -8.99 -20.88
N TYR A 186 9.88 -9.00 -20.81
CA TYR A 186 9.05 -8.04 -20.11
C TYR A 186 8.36 -8.74 -18.94
N ILE A 187 8.03 -7.98 -17.90
CA ILE A 187 7.39 -8.49 -16.69
C ILE A 187 5.97 -7.92 -16.61
N TYR A 188 5.02 -8.72 -16.12
CA TYR A 188 3.65 -8.25 -15.93
C TYR A 188 3.57 -7.16 -14.85
N GLN A 189 2.79 -6.10 -15.09
CA GLN A 189 2.63 -5.01 -14.13
C GLN A 189 2.00 -5.48 -12.81
N VAL A 190 1.07 -6.45 -12.88
CA VAL A 190 0.47 -7.06 -11.68
C VAL A 190 1.53 -7.77 -10.84
N GLU A 191 2.52 -8.40 -11.48
CA GLU A 191 3.64 -9.05 -10.79
C GLU A 191 4.54 -8.01 -10.09
N ILE A 192 4.88 -6.92 -10.78
CA ILE A 192 5.64 -5.78 -10.22
C ILE A 192 4.93 -5.23 -8.98
N ILE A 193 3.64 -4.93 -9.10
CA ILE A 193 2.84 -4.43 -7.99
C ILE A 193 2.84 -5.43 -6.84
N THR A 194 2.62 -6.71 -7.12
CA THR A 194 2.59 -7.75 -6.08
C THR A 194 3.93 -7.83 -5.34
N LYS A 195 5.06 -7.83 -6.05
CA LYS A 195 6.42 -7.83 -5.48
C LYS A 195 6.70 -6.58 -4.64
N CYS A 196 6.23 -5.41 -5.07
CA CYS A 196 6.33 -4.18 -4.28
C CYS A 196 5.67 -4.35 -2.90
N PHE A 197 4.45 -4.88 -2.85
CA PHE A 197 3.74 -5.06 -1.58
C PHE A 197 4.32 -6.22 -0.76
N GLU A 198 4.76 -7.31 -1.39
CA GLU A 198 5.47 -8.41 -0.71
C GLU A 198 6.72 -7.91 0.01
N ARG A 199 7.48 -7.00 -0.61
CA ARG A 199 8.68 -6.39 0.01
C ARG A 199 8.37 -5.64 1.30
N LEU A 200 7.16 -5.11 1.43
CA LEU A 200 6.68 -4.43 2.63
C LEU A 200 6.00 -5.37 3.63
N GLY A 201 5.99 -6.68 3.36
CA GLY A 201 5.27 -7.67 4.18
C GLY A 201 3.75 -7.60 4.05
N LEU A 202 3.23 -6.96 2.99
CA LEU A 202 1.81 -6.75 2.76
C LEU A 202 1.28 -7.70 1.67
N THR A 203 0.01 -8.09 1.79
CA THR A 203 -0.68 -8.88 0.78
C THR A 203 -1.74 -8.03 0.08
N VAL A 204 -1.77 -8.07 -1.24
CA VAL A 204 -2.75 -7.33 -2.05
C VAL A 204 -3.89 -8.23 -2.48
N VAL A 205 -5.11 -7.81 -2.20
CA VAL A 205 -6.33 -8.39 -2.78
C VAL A 205 -7.11 -7.25 -3.41
N SER A 206 -7.27 -7.30 -4.74
CA SER A 206 -7.94 -6.23 -5.49
C SER A 206 -8.70 -6.79 -6.68
N SER A 207 -9.99 -6.44 -6.77
CA SER A 207 -10.82 -6.75 -7.93
C SER A 207 -10.33 -6.04 -9.20
N HIS A 208 -9.65 -4.90 -9.05
CA HIS A 208 -9.06 -4.17 -10.17
C HIS A 208 -7.85 -4.90 -10.76
N LEU A 209 -6.93 -5.40 -9.91
CA LEU A 209 -5.78 -6.17 -10.36
C LEU A 209 -6.17 -7.57 -10.87
N ALA A 210 -7.33 -8.09 -10.44
CA ALA A 210 -7.90 -9.32 -10.97
C ALA A 210 -8.51 -9.16 -12.38
N ASN A 211 -8.68 -7.93 -12.88
CA ASN A 211 -9.27 -7.68 -14.19
C ASN A 211 -8.39 -8.29 -15.31
N PRO A 212 -8.94 -9.12 -16.22
CA PRO A 212 -8.19 -9.74 -17.31
C PRO A 212 -7.43 -8.75 -18.21
N MET A 213 -7.95 -7.54 -18.40
CA MET A 213 -7.28 -6.50 -19.20
C MET A 213 -6.05 -5.94 -18.49
N ILE A 214 -6.15 -5.70 -17.18
CA ILE A 214 -5.03 -5.20 -16.36
C ILE A 214 -3.94 -6.27 -16.25
N ARG A 215 -4.31 -7.54 -16.12
CA ARG A 215 -3.35 -8.65 -16.06
C ARG A 215 -2.52 -8.83 -17.33
N LYS A 216 -2.96 -8.30 -18.47
CA LYS A 216 -2.19 -8.32 -19.74
C LYS A 216 -1.14 -7.24 -19.84
N LEU A 217 -1.17 -6.23 -18.96
CA LEU A 217 -0.22 -5.14 -19.02
C LEU A 217 1.18 -5.63 -18.62
N VAL A 218 2.14 -5.31 -19.46
CA VAL A 218 3.55 -5.64 -19.27
C VAL A 218 4.40 -4.37 -19.21
N TRP A 219 5.56 -4.48 -18.58
CA TRP A 219 6.56 -3.44 -18.50
C TRP A 219 7.94 -4.04 -18.71
N GLY A 220 8.77 -3.36 -19.49
CA GLY A 220 10.13 -3.78 -19.76
C GLY A 220 10.95 -2.57 -20.16
N SER A 221 12.17 -2.53 -19.65
CA SER A 221 13.20 -1.57 -20.05
C SER A 221 14.30 -2.38 -20.72
N GLY A 222 14.38 -2.34 -22.04
CA GLY A 222 15.31 -3.21 -22.77
C GLY A 222 15.58 -2.87 -24.23
N GLY A 223 14.94 -1.84 -24.80
CA GLY A 223 15.05 -1.53 -26.25
C GLY A 223 16.39 -0.94 -26.71
N GLY A 224 17.37 -0.75 -25.82
CA GLY A 224 18.68 -0.18 -26.16
C GLY A 224 18.60 1.21 -26.83
N ILE A 225 19.70 1.60 -27.49
CA ILE A 225 19.70 2.77 -28.38
C ILE A 225 18.86 2.41 -29.61
N GLN A 226 17.79 3.16 -29.85
CA GLN A 226 17.00 3.04 -31.06
C GLN A 226 17.88 3.32 -32.28
N VAL A 227 17.97 2.37 -33.21
CA VAL A 227 18.58 2.64 -34.51
C VAL A 227 17.53 3.35 -35.36
N LEU A 228 17.90 4.52 -35.89
CA LEU A 228 17.06 5.27 -36.81
C LEU A 228 16.99 4.52 -38.13
N LEU A 229 15.87 3.84 -38.36
CA LEU A 229 15.49 3.33 -39.67
C LEU A 229 15.54 4.47 -40.69
N ASP A 230 16.07 4.20 -41.88
CA ASP A 230 16.01 5.18 -42.97
C ASP A 230 14.56 5.39 -43.47
N ALA A 231 14.34 6.47 -44.23
CA ALA A 231 13.00 6.85 -44.68
C ALA A 231 12.34 5.78 -45.59
N ALA A 232 13.15 5.01 -46.33
CA ALA A 232 12.66 3.93 -47.18
C ALA A 232 12.13 2.75 -46.34
N SER A 233 12.90 2.39 -45.31
CA SER A 233 12.62 1.34 -44.33
C SER A 233 11.41 1.64 -43.44
N VAL A 234 11.13 2.91 -43.16
CA VAL A 234 9.89 3.33 -42.47
C VAL A 234 8.68 3.19 -43.39
N THR A 235 8.83 3.53 -44.67
CA THR A 235 7.73 3.49 -45.64
C THR A 235 7.31 2.05 -45.94
N SER A 236 8.27 1.15 -46.14
CA SER A 236 8.00 -0.27 -46.37
C SER A 236 7.32 -0.96 -45.20
N ARG A 237 7.57 -0.52 -43.96
CA ARG A 237 6.93 -1.05 -42.76
C ARG A 237 5.48 -0.62 -42.56
N ARG A 238 5.07 0.55 -43.09
CA ARG A 238 3.68 1.02 -43.01
C ARG A 238 2.74 0.31 -43.98
N SER A 239 3.28 -0.35 -44.98
CA SER A 239 2.54 -1.09 -46.01
C SER A 239 2.17 -2.52 -45.62
N TYR A 240 2.61 -3.01 -44.45
CA TYR A 240 2.23 -4.30 -43.89
C TYR A 240 1.17 -4.17 -42.78
#